data_AF-A0A9D2RKR0-F1
#
_entry.id   AF-A0A9D2RKR0-F1
#
_cell.length_a   1.000
_cell.length_b   1.000
_cell.length_c   1.000
_cell.angle_alpha   90.00
_cell.angle_beta   90.00
_cell.angle_gamma   90.00
#
_symmetry.space_group_name_H-M   'P 1'
#
loop_
_entity.id
_entity.type
_entity.pdbx_description
1 polymer ?
#
loop_
_entity_poly.entity_id
_entity_poly.type
_entity_poly.pdbx_seq_one_letter_code
_entity_poly.pdbx_strand_id
1 'polypeptide(L)'
;MSRPWIASLRGALLVCLVLVAGCASTPGTGPSTKGGGYYKDDGPGLDIPKNLHAIPNATPRIEQYAPANMRPYTVLGKQYIPLTDG
;
A
#
# COMPACT_ATOMS: atom_id res chain seq x y z
N MET A 1 42.13 -10.07 39.59
CA MET A 1 41.04 -9.17 40.04
C MET A 1 39.98 -9.12 38.94
N SER A 2 38.97 -9.99 39.01
CA SER A 2 37.87 -10.03 38.03
C SER A 2 37.04 -8.76 38.15
N ARG A 3 36.95 -7.97 37.09
CA ARG A 3 36.18 -6.72 37.02
C ARG A 3 34.70 -7.04 36.78
N PRO A 4 33.85 -7.04 37.82
CA PRO A 4 32.49 -7.58 37.74
C PRO A 4 31.58 -6.75 36.81
N TRP A 5 31.86 -5.45 36.70
CA TRP A 5 31.13 -4.53 35.84
C TRP A 5 31.26 -4.81 34.33
N ILE A 6 32.36 -5.43 33.88
CA ILE A 6 32.53 -5.81 32.46
C ILE A 6 31.53 -6.91 32.08
N ALA A 7 31.22 -7.82 33.00
CA ALA A 7 30.22 -8.87 32.76
C ALA A 7 28.81 -8.27 32.65
N SER A 8 28.48 -7.30 33.49
CA SER A 8 27.20 -6.57 33.43
C SER A 8 27.06 -5.72 32.16
N LEU A 9 28.14 -5.07 31.71
CA LEU A 9 28.14 -4.27 30.47
C LEU A 9 27.98 -5.15 29.23
N ARG A 10 28.62 -6.32 29.21
CA ARG A 10 28.47 -7.32 28.14
C ARG A 10 27.07 -7.93 28.10
N GLY A 11 26.49 -8.21 29.27
CA GLY A 11 25.10 -8.66 29.38
C GLY A 11 24.11 -7.63 28.83
N ALA A 12 24.26 -6.36 29.22
CA ALA A 12 23.40 -5.29 28.73
C ALA A 12 23.54 -5.06 27.21
N LEU A 13 24.77 -5.13 26.67
CA LEU A 13 25.00 -5.00 25.23
C LEU A 13 24.37 -6.16 24.43
N LEU A 14 24.48 -7.40 24.93
CA LEU A 14 23.87 -8.57 24.28
C LEU A 14 22.34 -8.48 24.31
N VAL A 15 21.74 -8.01 25.40
CA VAL A 15 20.29 -7.79 25.49
C VAL A 15 19.84 -6.71 24.50
N CYS A 16 20.55 -5.58 24.41
CA CYS A 16 20.26 -4.56 23.41
C CYS A 16 20.35 -5.09 21.96
N LEU A 17 21.37 -5.89 21.65
CA LEU A 17 21.53 -6.50 20.33
C LEU A 17 20.36 -7.45 19.98
N VAL A 18 19.89 -8.24 20.94
CA VAL A 18 18.74 -9.14 20.75
C VAL A 18 17.44 -8.34 20.55
N LEU A 19 17.23 -7.27 21.33
CA LEU A 19 16.04 -6.42 21.22
C LEU A 19 15.99 -5.65 19.89
N VAL A 20 17.13 -5.19 19.36
CA VAL A 20 17.20 -4.49 18.07
C VAL A 20 17.00 -5.46 16.89
N ALA A 21 17.42 -6.71 17.00
CA ALA A 21 17.25 -7.72 15.95
C ALA A 21 15.81 -8.28 15.84
N GLY A 22 14.96 -8.07 16.85
CA GLY A 22 13.60 -8.64 16.92
C GLY A 22 12.60 -8.13 15.88
N CYS A 23 12.87 -7.01 15.21
CA CYS A 23 11.98 -6.45 14.18
C CYS A 23 12.34 -6.86 12.73
N ALA A 24 13.39 -7.66 12.52
CA ALA A 24 13.85 -8.01 11.16
C ALA A 24 13.09 -9.20 10.52
N SER A 25 12.21 -9.88 11.27
CA SER A 25 11.47 -11.04 10.77
C SER A 25 10.10 -10.65 10.22
N THR A 26 10.05 -10.22 8.96
CA THR A 26 8.83 -10.29 8.16
C THR A 26 8.61 -11.76 7.74
N PRO A 27 7.42 -12.36 7.94
CA PRO A 27 7.14 -13.69 7.42
C PRO A 27 7.30 -13.69 5.89
N GLY A 28 8.35 -14.33 5.40
CA GLY A 28 8.60 -14.49 3.97
C GLY A 28 7.91 -15.75 3.46
N THR A 29 6.74 -15.60 2.84
CA THR A 29 6.12 -16.69 2.06
C THR A 29 6.26 -16.40 0.57
N GLY A 30 7.32 -16.93 -0.03
CA GLY A 30 7.43 -17.08 -1.49
C GLY A 30 8.12 -15.93 -2.24
N PRO A 31 8.43 -16.16 -3.54
CA PRO A 31 9.29 -15.30 -4.33
C PRO A 31 8.76 -13.85 -4.41
N SER A 32 9.64 -12.91 -4.11
CA SER A 32 9.40 -11.46 -4.17
C SER A 32 9.00 -11.01 -5.58
N THR A 33 7.69 -10.86 -5.79
CA THR A 33 7.02 -10.09 -6.84
C THR A 33 6.66 -8.76 -6.17
N LYS A 34 7.45 -7.69 -6.34
CA LYS A 34 7.18 -6.40 -5.66
C LYS A 34 5.83 -5.82 -6.14
N GLY A 35 4.75 -6.10 -5.41
CA GLY A 35 3.42 -5.55 -5.63
C GLY A 35 3.32 -4.09 -5.15
N GLY A 36 2.54 -3.28 -5.86
CA GLY A 36 2.25 -1.89 -5.52
C GLY A 36 1.41 -1.74 -4.23
N GLY A 37 1.17 -0.49 -3.83
CA GLY A 37 0.42 -0.11 -2.61
C GLY A 37 -1.09 -0.34 -2.67
N TYR A 38 -1.49 -1.50 -3.17
CA TYR A 38 -2.86 -1.93 -3.36
C TYR A 38 -3.50 -2.31 -2.01
N TYR A 39 -4.73 -1.84 -1.75
CA TYR A 39 -5.53 -2.21 -0.58
C TYR A 39 -6.42 -3.42 -0.87
N LYS A 40 -6.21 -4.50 -0.10
CA LYS A 40 -6.95 -5.76 -0.20
C LYS A 40 -6.86 -6.36 -1.62
N ASP A 41 -7.95 -6.28 -2.38
CA ASP A 41 -8.19 -6.90 -3.68
C ASP A 41 -8.26 -5.86 -4.81
N ASP A 42 -7.91 -4.59 -4.57
CA ASP A 42 -7.80 -3.56 -5.61
C ASP A 42 -6.51 -3.65 -6.44
N GLY A 43 -5.68 -4.65 -6.14
CA GLY A 43 -4.46 -4.95 -6.88
C GLY A 43 -4.73 -5.52 -8.26
N PRO A 44 -3.71 -5.54 -9.13
CA PRO A 44 -3.80 -6.26 -10.39
C PRO A 44 -4.16 -7.73 -10.09
N GLY A 45 -5.10 -8.26 -10.88
CA GLY A 45 -5.55 -9.65 -10.74
C GLY A 45 -4.41 -10.66 -10.88
N LEU A 46 -4.67 -11.90 -10.48
CA LEU A 46 -3.66 -12.97 -10.44
C LEU A 46 -3.19 -13.42 -11.84
N ASP A 47 -4.00 -13.22 -12.87
CA ASP A 47 -3.70 -13.64 -14.24
C ASP A 47 -3.23 -12.45 -15.09
N ILE A 48 -1.94 -12.14 -14.99
CA ILE A 48 -1.30 -11.06 -15.75
C ILE A 48 -0.79 -11.62 -17.09
N PRO A 49 -1.23 -11.08 -18.25
CA PRO A 49 -0.75 -11.52 -19.55
C PRO A 49 0.76 -11.32 -19.72
N LYS A 50 1.46 -12.31 -20.29
CA LYS A 50 2.92 -12.26 -20.52
C LYS A 50 3.38 -11.11 -21.42
N ASN A 51 2.49 -10.63 -22.29
CA ASN A 51 2.76 -9.60 -23.28
C ASN A 51 2.17 -8.22 -22.91
N LEU A 52 2.02 -7.92 -21.62
CA LEU A 52 1.49 -6.63 -21.14
C LEU A 52 2.22 -5.41 -21.73
N HIS A 53 3.54 -5.51 -21.91
CA HIS A 53 4.37 -4.45 -22.51
C HIS A 53 4.06 -4.16 -23.98
N ALA A 54 3.39 -5.09 -24.68
CA ALA A 54 2.98 -4.90 -26.07
C ALA A 54 1.64 -4.17 -26.19
N ILE A 55 0.90 -3.98 -25.08
CA ILE A 55 -0.35 -3.23 -25.09
C ILE A 55 -0.02 -1.73 -25.24
N PRO A 56 -0.54 -1.05 -26.27
CA PRO A 56 -0.34 0.39 -26.42
C PRO A 56 -0.89 1.18 -25.24
N ASN A 57 -0.28 2.34 -24.96
CA ASN A 57 -0.80 3.26 -23.95
C ASN A 57 -2.22 3.72 -24.31
N ALA A 58 -3.04 3.94 -23.28
CA ALA A 58 -4.37 4.50 -23.45
C ALA A 58 -4.28 5.93 -24.04
N THR A 59 -5.17 6.23 -24.98
CA THR A 59 -5.35 7.58 -25.52
C THR A 59 -6.42 8.32 -24.70
N PRO A 60 -6.12 9.51 -24.16
CA PRO A 60 -7.12 10.33 -23.49
C PRO A 60 -8.28 10.66 -24.45
N ARG A 61 -9.51 10.56 -23.94
CA ARG A 61 -10.72 10.94 -24.66
C ARG A 61 -11.63 11.73 -23.73
N ILE A 62 -12.39 12.67 -24.29
CA ILE A 62 -13.47 13.33 -23.54
C ILE A 62 -14.61 12.33 -23.44
N GLU A 63 -14.97 11.96 -22.22
CA GLU A 63 -16.11 11.08 -21.94
C GLU A 63 -17.36 11.92 -21.72
N GLN A 64 -18.51 11.40 -22.18
CA GLN A 64 -19.79 12.02 -21.89
C GLN A 64 -20.15 11.83 -20.42
N TYR A 65 -20.76 12.84 -19.80
CA TYR A 65 -21.25 12.71 -18.43
C TYR A 65 -22.26 11.58 -18.30
N ALA A 66 -22.00 10.65 -17.37
CA ALA A 66 -22.93 9.59 -17.04
C ALA A 66 -24.16 10.16 -16.32
N PRO A 67 -25.40 9.75 -16.68
CA PRO A 67 -26.62 10.25 -16.03
C PRO A 67 -26.66 10.03 -14.51
N ALA A 68 -26.00 8.98 -14.02
CA ALA A 68 -25.90 8.69 -12.59
C ALA A 68 -25.12 9.78 -11.83
N ASN A 69 -24.10 10.36 -12.45
CA ASN A 69 -23.23 11.37 -11.84
C ASN A 69 -23.93 12.73 -11.75
N MET A 70 -24.97 12.96 -12.57
CA MET A 70 -25.71 14.22 -12.64
C MET A 70 -26.95 14.25 -11.74
N ARG A 71 -27.13 13.24 -10.88
CA ARG A 71 -28.28 13.18 -9.97
C ARG A 71 -28.10 14.14 -8.79
N PRO A 72 -29.07 15.02 -8.50
CA PRO A 72 -29.07 15.78 -7.26
C PRO A 72 -29.06 14.86 -6.03
N TYR A 73 -28.34 15.25 -4.99
CA TYR A 73 -28.25 14.45 -3.75
C TYR A 73 -28.24 15.34 -2.50
N THR A 74 -28.53 14.73 -1.34
CA THR A 74 -28.54 15.42 -0.04
C THR A 74 -27.65 14.70 0.95
N VAL A 75 -26.79 15.46 1.64
CA VAL A 75 -25.91 14.92 2.69
C VAL A 75 -25.87 15.92 3.85
N LEU A 76 -25.99 15.43 5.08
CA LEU A 76 -26.04 16.28 6.29
C LEU A 76 -27.08 17.41 6.23
N GLY A 77 -28.21 17.17 5.57
CA GLY A 77 -29.28 18.16 5.40
C GLY A 77 -29.02 19.26 4.36
N LYS A 78 -27.93 19.18 3.59
CA LYS A 78 -27.63 20.11 2.49
C LYS A 78 -27.84 19.44 1.13
N GLN A 79 -28.53 20.14 0.23
CA GLN A 79 -28.78 19.69 -1.14
C GLN A 79 -27.68 20.18 -2.08
N TYR A 80 -27.25 19.29 -2.98
CA TYR A 80 -26.25 19.56 -4.01
C TYR A 80 -26.80 19.17 -5.38
N ILE A 81 -26.59 20.05 -6.36
CA ILE A 81 -26.99 19.87 -7.76
C ILE A 81 -25.72 19.98 -8.61
N PRO A 82 -25.33 18.91 -9.33
CA PRO A 82 -24.15 18.95 -10.20
C PRO A 82 -24.30 19.99 -11.32
N LEU A 83 -23.23 20.72 -11.62
CA LEU A 83 -23.16 21.63 -12.78
C LEU A 83 -23.14 20.78 -14.06
N THR A 84 -24.03 21.08 -15.00
CA THR A 84 -24.22 20.32 -16.24
C THR A 84 -23.58 20.96 -17.47
N ASP A 85 -23.13 22.20 -17.33
CA ASP A 85 -22.46 23.03 -18.32
C ASP A 85 -20.94 22.97 -18.13
N GLY A 86 -20.28 22.18 -18.99
CA GLY A 86 -18.83 22.04 -19.09
C GLY A 86 -18.30 22.47 -20.44
#